data_AF-F0GVA7-F1
#
_entry.id   AF-F0GVA7-F1
#
_cell.length_a   1.000
_cell.length_b   1.000
_cell.length_c   1.000
_cell.angle_alpha   90.00
_cell.angle_beta   90.00
_cell.angle_gamma   90.00
#
_symmetry.space_group_name_H-M   'P 1'
#
loop_
_entity.id
_entity.type
_entity.pdbx_description
1 polymer ?
#
loop_
_entity_poly.entity_id
_entity_poly.type
_entity_poly.pdbx_seq_one_letter_code
_entity_poly.pdbx_strand_id
1 'polypeptide(L)' 'MDKKNFDRLEFITSLVTAILLFVLTFLQFKKQRTFAWLILLAAIMMAANAYTKYKKYRD' A
#
# COMPACT_ATOMS: atom_id res chain seq x y z
N MET A 1 -10.77 10.23 20.71
CA MET A 1 -10.86 9.19 19.66
C MET A 1 -9.80 8.14 19.98
N ASP A 2 -10.14 6.86 19.99
CA ASP A 2 -9.29 5.79 20.53
C ASP A 2 -8.09 5.46 19.65
N LYS A 3 -6.88 5.40 20.21
CA LYS A 3 -5.62 5.19 19.48
C LYS A 3 -5.60 3.89 18.67
N LYS A 4 -6.21 2.85 19.25
CA LYS A 4 -6.36 1.51 18.65
C LYS A 4 -7.23 1.51 17.39
N ASN A 5 -8.22 2.40 17.29
CA ASN A 5 -9.04 2.53 16.10
C ASN A 5 -8.28 3.26 14.98
N PHE A 6 -7.45 4.23 15.35
CA PHE A 6 -6.65 5.00 14.41
C PHE A 6 -5.59 4.13 13.73
N ASP A 7 -4.83 3.37 14.51
CA ASP A 7 -3.82 2.45 14.00
C ASP A 7 -4.47 1.43 13.03
N ARG A 8 -5.73 1.03 13.26
CA ARG A 8 -6.41 -0.04 12.51
C ARG A 8 -6.88 0.49 11.18
N LEU A 9 -7.44 1.70 11.22
CA LEU A 9 -7.77 2.46 10.04
C LEU A 9 -6.52 2.71 9.19
N GLU A 10 -5.39 3.04 9.81
CA GLU A 10 -4.12 3.29 9.13
C GLU A 10 -3.58 2.03 8.44
N PHE A 11 -3.69 0.87 9.07
CA PHE A 11 -3.36 -0.43 8.46
C PHE A 11 -4.26 -0.73 7.26
N ILE A 12 -5.58 -0.68 7.43
CA ILE A 12 -6.55 -0.96 6.36
C ILE A 12 -6.33 -0.01 5.18
N THR A 13 -6.15 1.28 5.46
CA THR A 13 -5.89 2.29 4.43
C THR A 13 -4.59 2.00 3.68
N SER A 14 -3.53 1.61 4.41
CA SER A 14 -2.24 1.26 3.79
C SER A 14 -2.36 0.04 2.87
N LEU A 15 -3.08 -0.99 3.33
CA LEU A 15 -3.34 -2.21 2.56
C LEU A 15 -4.16 -1.92 1.29
N VAL A 16 -5.27 -1.20 1.42
CA VAL A 16 -6.14 -0.83 0.30
C VAL A 16 -5.37 0.00 -0.72
N THR A 17 -4.56 0.95 -0.26
CA THR A 17 -3.75 1.79 -1.15
C THR A 17 -2.69 0.96 -1.89
N ALA A 18 -2.03 0.01 -1.22
CA ALA A 18 -1.07 -0.88 -1.87
C ALA A 18 -1.72 -1.69 -2.99
N ILE A 19 -2.91 -2.27 -2.75
CA ILE A 19 -3.67 -3.01 -3.76
C ILE A 19 -4.01 -2.11 -4.95
N LEU A 20 -4.51 -0.90 -4.70
CA LEU A 20 -4.84 0.06 -5.76
C LEU A 20 -3.62 0.42 -6.61
N LEU A 21 -2.47 0.65 -5.97
CA LEU A 21 -1.21 0.96 -6.65
C LEU A 21 -0.73 -0.22 -7.49
N PHE A 22 -0.89 -1.46 -7.03
CA PHE A 22 -0.59 -2.65 -7.84
C PHE A 22 -1.48 -2.75 -9.08
N VAL A 23 -2.79 -2.51 -8.93
CA VAL A 23 -3.73 -2.49 -10.07
C VAL A 23 -3.37 -1.37 -11.06
N LEU A 24 -3.08 -0.16 -10.56
CA LEU A 24 -2.65 0.97 -11.40
C LEU A 24 -1.34 0.67 -12.12
N THR A 25 -0.38 0.08 -11.43
CA THR A 25 0.90 -0.34 -12.00
C THR A 25 0.68 -1.31 -13.15
N PHE A 26 -0.17 -2.33 -12.96
CA PHE A 26 -0.51 -3.29 -14.00
C PHE A 26 -1.14 -2.62 -15.24
N LEU A 27 -2.09 -1.69 -15.02
CA LEU A 27 -2.72 -0.94 -16.11
C LEU A 27 -1.73 -0.04 -16.86
N GLN A 28 -0.78 0.57 -16.15
CA GLN A 28 0.23 1.45 -16.73
C GLN A 28 1.27 0.67 -17.55
N PHE A 29 1.65 -0.54 -17.10
CA PHE A 29 2.47 -1.46 -17.89
C PHE A 29 1.75 -1.91 -19.16
N LYS A 30 0.45 -2.22 -19.10
CA LYS A 30 -0.35 -2.53 -20.29
C LYS A 30 -0.36 -1.39 -21.32
N LYS A 31 -0.30 -0.14 -20.86
CA LYS A 31 -0.25 1.05 -21.72
C LYS A 31 1.17 1.46 -22.12
N GLN A 32 2.19 0.64 -21.86
CA GLN A 32 3.61 0.90 -22.13
C GLN A 32 4.09 2.27 -21.63
N ARG A 33 3.60 2.70 -20.47
CA ARG A 33 3.98 3.99 -19.89
C ARG A 33 5.34 3.87 -19.22
N THR A 34 6.31 4.65 -19.70
CA THR A 34 7.72 4.65 -19.27
C THR A 34 7.91 4.76 -17.75
N PHE A 35 7.00 5.46 -17.07
CA PHE A 35 7.09 5.73 -15.63
C PHE A 35 6.26 4.77 -14.74
N ALA A 36 5.73 3.67 -15.27
CA ALA A 36 4.94 2.69 -14.50
C ALA A 36 5.71 2.12 -13.29
N TRP A 37 7.04 2.04 -13.39
CA TRP A 37 7.95 1.60 -12.32
C TRP A 37 7.91 2.49 -11.07
N LEU A 38 7.59 3.79 -11.19
CA LEU A 38 7.45 4.68 -10.03
C LEU A 38 6.23 4.30 -9.18
N ILE A 39 5.15 3.89 -9.83
CA ILE A 39 3.93 3.43 -9.16
C ILE A 39 4.17 2.07 -8.49
N LEU A 40 4.98 1.22 -9.12
CA LEU A 40 5.42 -0.04 -8.53
C LEU A 40 6.23 0.18 -7.24
N LEU A 41 7.18 1.13 -7.25
CA LEU A 41 7.95 1.48 -6.06
C LEU A 41 7.04 1.98 -4.93
N ALA A 42 6.08 2.85 -5.24
CA ALA A 42 5.09 3.31 -4.27
C ALA A 42 4.23 2.16 -3.72
N ALA A 43 3.83 1.19 -4.56
CA ALA A 43 3.07 0.02 -4.15
C ALA A 43 3.87 -0.84 -3.16
N ILE A 44 5.16 -1.08 -3.44
CA ILE A 44 6.06 -1.84 -2.57
C ILE A 44 6.26 -1.13 -1.21
N MET A 45 6.46 0.20 -1.22
CA MET A 45 6.58 0.99 0.02
C MET A 45 5.31 0.94 0.86
N MET A 46 4.13 1.06 0.24
CA MET A 46 2.85 0.96 0.95
C MET A 46 2.60 -0.45 1.50
N ALA A 47 2.98 -1.50 0.76
CA ALA A 47 2.92 -2.87 1.24
C ALA A 47 3.86 -3.10 2.43
N ALA A 48 5.09 -2.58 2.38
CA ALA A 48 6.03 -2.64 3.49
C ALA A 48 5.47 -1.93 4.74
N ASN A 49 4.87 -0.75 4.57
CA ASN A 49 4.22 -0.01 5.66
C ASN A 49 3.02 -0.76 6.25
N ALA A 50 2.21 -1.41 5.40
CA ALA A 50 1.11 -2.24 5.89
C ALA A 50 1.63 -3.44 6.69
N TYR A 51 2.71 -4.08 6.23
CA TYR A 51 3.31 -5.22 6.91
C TYR A 51 3.93 -4.86 8.27
N THR A 52 4.67 -3.74 8.37
CA THR A 52 5.24 -3.29 9.65
C THR A 52 4.15 -2.97 10.67
N LYS A 53 3.04 -2.37 10.23
CA LYS A 53 1.86 -2.13 11.08
C LYS A 53 1.19 -3.43 11.50
N TYR A 54 0.98 -4.37 10.58
CA TYR A 54 0.45 -5.70 10.92
C TYR A 54 1.31 -6.41 11.97
N LYS A 55 2.65 -6.34 11.83
CA LYS A 55 3.57 -6.91 12.80
C LYS A 55 3.42 -6.26 14.18
N LYS A 56 3.39 -4.92 14.24
CA LYS A 56 3.20 -4.13 15.48
C LYS A 56 1.85 -4.36 16.15
N TYR A 57 0.88 -4.90 15.42
CA TYR A 57 -0.41 -5.30 15.94
C TYR A 57 -0.45 -6.72 16.53
N ARG A 58 0.48 -7.56 16.08
CA ARG A 58 0.55 -8.98 16.44
C ARG A 58 1.50 -9.22 17.61
N ASP A 59 2.58 -8.43 17.70
CA ASP A 59 3.46 -8.28 18.87
C ASP A 59 2.80 -7.35 19.91
#